data_AF-A0A2H0YBS5-F1
#
_entry.id   AF-A0A2H0YBS5-F1
#
_cell.length_a   1.000
_cell.length_b   1.000
_cell.length_c   1.000
_cell.angle_alpha   90.00
_cell.angle_beta   90.00
_cell.angle_gamma   90.00
#
_symmetry.space_group_name_H-M   'P 1'
#
loop_
_entity.id
_entity.type
_entity.pdbx_description
1 polymer ?
#
loop_
_entity_poly.entity_id
_entity_poly.type
_entity_poly.pdbx_seq_one_letter_code
_entity_poly.pdbx_strand_id
1 'polypeptide(L)'
;MIILYIFIFIVSCALLVFSGGATVRGLIRMAQFLRWKEFVVAFILMAFATSIPEFFVGVTAAINGIPELSLGDIFGANIINLTLAIG
;
A
#
# COMPACT_ATOMS: atom_id res chain seq x y z
N MET A 1 -7.19 12.64 25.44
CA MET A 1 -6.95 11.42 24.62
C MET A 1 -7.72 11.44 23.31
N ILE A 2 -9.05 11.58 23.30
CA ILE A 2 -9.84 11.49 22.05
C ILE A 2 -9.43 12.53 20.98
N ILE A 3 -9.21 13.79 21.39
CA ILE A 3 -8.81 14.89 20.50
C ILE A 3 -7.46 14.60 19.83
N LEU A 4 -6.53 13.95 20.55
CA LEU A 4 -5.23 13.57 20.01
C LEU A 4 -5.37 12.49 18.92
N TYR A 5 -6.21 11.47 19.14
CA TYR A 5 -6.44 10.43 18.13
C TYR A 5 -7.11 10.98 16.87
N ILE A 6 -8.08 11.88 17.02
CA ILE A 6 -8.72 12.56 15.88
C ILE A 6 -7.67 13.37 15.10
N PHE A 7 -6.80 14.10 15.81
CA PHE A 7 -5.72 14.85 15.16
C PHE A 7 -4.77 13.94 14.39
N ILE A 8 -4.30 12.84 15.00
CA ILE A 8 -3.43 11.86 14.34
C ILE A 8 -4.11 11.26 13.11
N PHE A 9 -5.40 10.94 13.20
CA PHE A 9 -6.16 10.38 12.09
C PHE A 9 -6.21 11.34 10.89
N ILE A 10 -6.56 12.61 11.12
CA ILE A 10 -6.63 13.62 10.06
C ILE A 10 -5.25 13.83 9.42
N VAL A 11 -4.20 13.95 10.23
CA VAL A 11 -2.82 14.10 9.73
C VAL A 11 -2.39 12.88 8.91
N SER A 12 -2.73 11.68 9.36
CA SER A 12 -2.41 10.43 8.65
C SER A 12 -3.14 10.34 7.30
N CYS A 13 -4.41 10.73 7.23
CA CYS A 13 -5.14 10.81 5.97
C CYS A 13 -4.51 11.83 5.01
N ALA A 14 -4.12 13.01 5.51
CA ALA A 14 -3.46 14.02 4.68
C ALA A 14 -2.11 13.52 4.14
N LEU A 15 -1.32 12.86 5.00
CA LEU A 15 -0.05 12.23 4.62
C LEU A 15 -0.26 11.10 3.59
N LEU A 16 -1.31 10.30 3.73
CA LEU A 16 -1.63 9.23 2.79
C LEU A 16 -1.90 9.78 1.38
N VAL A 17 -2.71 10.84 1.29
CA VAL A 17 -2.99 11.49 -0.01
C VAL A 17 -1.72 12.08 -0.63
N PHE A 18 -0.90 12.77 0.16
CA PHE A 18 0.33 13.38 -0.34
C PHE A 18 1.37 12.33 -0.77
N SER A 19 1.56 11.30 0.05
CA SER A 19 2.51 10.22 -0.21
C SER A 19 2.13 9.41 -1.45
N GLY A 20 0.85 9.11 -1.68
CA GLY A 20 0.40 8.43 -2.89
C GLY A 20 0.85 9.15 -4.17
N GLY A 21 0.60 10.46 -4.26
CA GLY A 21 1.05 11.26 -5.40
C GLY A 21 2.57 11.36 -5.51
N ALA A 22 3.29 11.45 -4.39
CA ALA A 22 4.75 11.47 -4.38
C ALA A 22 5.36 10.15 -4.88
N THR A 23 4.81 9.01 -4.46
CA THR A 23 5.23 7.67 -4.88
C THR A 23 5.06 7.50 -6.39
N VAL A 24 3.90 7.87 -6.95
CA VAL A 24 3.65 7.79 -8.41
C VAL A 24 4.70 8.59 -9.19
N ARG A 25 4.95 9.86 -8.78
CA ARG A 25 5.95 10.71 -9.43
C ARG A 25 7.37 10.14 -9.30
N GLY A 26 7.71 9.55 -8.16
CA GLY A 26 8.99 8.88 -7.94
C GLY A 26 9.18 7.69 -8.88
N LEU A 27 8.16 6.84 -9.00
CA LEU A 27 8.17 5.67 -9.88
C LEU A 27 8.30 6.06 -11.36
N ILE A 28 7.60 7.11 -11.81
CA ILE A 28 7.72 7.63 -13.18
C ILE A 28 9.16 8.11 -13.46
N ARG A 29 9.76 8.88 -12.54
CA ARG A 29 11.16 9.34 -12.69
C ARG A 29 12.13 8.17 -12.72
N MET A 30 11.89 7.14 -11.91
CA MET A 30 12.69 5.91 -11.92
C MET A 30 12.57 5.19 -13.26
N ALA A 31 11.37 5.11 -13.83
CA ALA A 31 11.15 4.51 -15.14
C ALA A 31 11.90 5.25 -16.25
N GLN A 32 11.86 6.59 -16.22
CA GLN A 32 12.57 7.45 -17.16
C GLN A 32 14.09 7.26 -17.04
N PHE A 33 14.63 7.19 -15.82
CA PHE A 33 16.05 6.93 -15.58
C PHE A 33 16.49 5.56 -16.11
N LEU A 34 15.67 4.52 -15.89
CA LEU A 34 15.94 3.16 -16.38
C LEU A 34 15.68 2.99 -17.88
N ARG A 35 15.11 4.00 -18.57
CA ARG A 35 14.65 3.93 -19.97
C ARG A 35 13.63 2.81 -20.21
N TRP A 36 12.85 2.50 -19.19
CA TRP A 36 11.77 1.51 -19.25
C TRP A 36 10.44 2.20 -19.55
N LYS A 37 9.46 1.44 -20.03
CA LYS A 37 8.10 1.97 -20.17
C LYS A 37 7.56 2.35 -18.79
N GLU A 38 7.10 3.59 -18.65
CA GLU A 38 6.58 4.14 -17.39
C GLU A 38 5.51 3.24 -16.78
N PHE A 39 4.61 2.71 -17.62
CA PHE A 39 3.58 1.77 -17.19
C PHE A 39 4.13 0.51 -16.53
N VAL A 40 5.22 -0.07 -17.04
CA VAL A 40 5.77 -1.34 -16.52
C VAL A 40 6.35 -1.13 -15.13
N VAL A 41 7.12 -0.04 -14.95
CA VAL A 41 7.74 0.30 -13.67
C VAL A 41 6.69 0.74 -12.67
N ALA A 42 5.74 1.59 -13.10
CA ALA A 42 4.63 2.01 -12.26
C ALA A 42 3.80 0.80 -11.83
N PHE A 43 3.39 -0.08 -12.73
CA PHE A 43 2.57 -1.24 -12.40
C PHE A 43 3.26 -2.20 -11.42
N ILE A 44 4.50 -2.63 -11.72
CA ILE A 44 5.20 -3.61 -10.90
C ILE A 44 5.60 -3.01 -9.55
N LEU A 45 6.27 -1.86 -9.55
CA LEU A 45 6.78 -1.28 -8.32
C LEU A 45 5.68 -0.67 -7.46
N MET A 46 4.59 -0.17 -8.04
CA MET A 46 3.45 0.30 -7.25
C MET A 46 2.73 -0.87 -6.60
N ALA A 47 2.51 -1.99 -7.31
CA ALA A 47 1.94 -3.20 -6.72
C ALA A 47 2.79 -3.68 -5.53
N PHE A 48 4.12 -3.68 -5.66
CA PHE A 48 5.00 -3.95 -4.53
C PHE A 48 4.85 -2.93 -3.40
N ALA A 49 4.91 -1.63 -3.70
CA ALA A 49 4.85 -0.56 -2.71
C ALA A 49 3.55 -0.60 -1.90
N THR A 50 2.43 -0.89 -2.53
CA THR A 50 1.13 -1.00 -1.84
C THR A 50 0.99 -2.27 -1.03
N SER A 51 1.69 -3.36 -1.37
CA SER A 51 1.60 -4.66 -0.67
C SER A 51 2.64 -4.85 0.45
N ILE A 52 3.50 -3.85 0.70
CA ILE A 52 4.45 -3.89 1.82
C ILE A 52 3.75 -4.03 3.18
N PRO A 53 2.71 -3.24 3.50
CA PRO A 53 1.99 -3.38 4.77
C PRO A 53 1.44 -4.78 5.01
N GLU A 54 0.80 -5.36 4.00
CA GLU A 54 0.21 -6.70 4.00
C GLU A 54 1.29 -7.77 4.19
N PHE A 55 2.46 -7.59 3.56
CA PHE A 55 3.61 -8.46 3.80
C PHE A 55 4.04 -8.43 5.27
N PHE A 56 4.11 -7.25 5.89
CA PHE A 56 4.42 -7.13 7.31
C PHE A 56 3.34 -7.76 8.21
N VAL A 57 2.06 -7.58 7.88
CA VAL A 57 0.95 -8.23 8.59
C VAL A 57 1.09 -9.75 8.49
N GLY A 58 1.35 -10.29 7.30
CA GLY A 58 1.51 -11.72 7.08
C GLY A 58 2.70 -12.32 7.83
N VAL A 59 3.87 -11.67 7.77
CA VAL A 59 5.06 -12.10 8.53
C VAL A 59 4.79 -12.07 10.04
N THR A 60 4.18 -10.99 10.52
CA THR A 60 3.88 -10.82 11.96
C THR A 60 2.85 -11.85 12.42
N ALA A 61 1.82 -12.12 11.63
CA ALA A 61 0.81 -13.13 11.89
C ALA A 61 1.40 -14.55 11.94
N ALA A 62 2.31 -14.87 11.02
CA ALA A 62 3.02 -16.15 11.02
C ALA A 62 3.89 -16.33 12.27
N ILE A 63 4.64 -15.29 12.66
CA ILE A 63 5.49 -15.31 13.87
C ILE A 63 4.63 -15.45 15.14
N ASN A 64 3.47 -14.81 15.19
CA ASN A 64 2.56 -14.88 16.32
C ASN A 64 1.70 -16.16 16.38
N GLY A 65 1.84 -17.06 15.40
CA GLY A 65 1.09 -18.32 15.35
C GLY A 65 -0.39 -18.16 14.99
N ILE A 66 -0.77 -17.09 14.29
CA ILE A 66 -2.15 -16.78 13.86
C ILE A 66 -2.19 -16.65 12.33
N PRO A 67 -1.89 -17.70 11.56
CA PRO A 67 -1.82 -17.64 10.09
C PRO A 67 -3.15 -17.28 9.42
N GLU A 68 -4.29 -17.55 10.06
CA GLU A 68 -5.62 -17.17 9.58
C GLU A 68 -5.78 -15.66 9.42
N LEU A 69 -5.07 -14.85 10.22
CA LEU A 69 -5.06 -13.39 10.07
C LEU A 69 -4.39 -12.98 8.76
N SER A 70 -3.27 -13.62 8.41
CA SER A 70 -2.58 -13.36 7.14
C SER A 70 -3.44 -13.76 5.95
N LEU A 71 -4.18 -14.87 6.04
CA LEU A 71 -5.10 -15.28 4.98
C LEU A 71 -6.23 -14.27 4.82
N GLY A 72 -6.87 -13.85 5.93
CA GLY A 72 -7.94 -12.86 5.91
C GLY A 72 -7.50 -11.54 5.29
N ASP A 73 -6.29 -11.07 5.63
CA ASP A 73 -5.70 -9.85 5.09
C ASP A 73 -5.51 -9.93 3.56
N ILE A 74 -4.84 -10.97 3.07
CA ILE A 74 -4.56 -11.15 1.63
C ILE A 74 -5.86 -11.27 0.81
N PHE A 75 -6.83 -12.06 1.29
CA PHE A 75 -8.10 -12.21 0.58
C PHE A 75 -8.92 -10.92 0.60
N GLY A 76 -8.99 -10.24 1.74
CA GLY A 76 -9.69 -8.98 1.89
C GLY A 76 -9.10 -7.89 1.00
N ALA A 77 -7.78 -7.72 1.01
CA ALA A 77 -7.07 -6.74 0.19
C ALA A 77 -7.30 -6.97 -1.31
N ASN A 78 -7.26 -8.22 -1.78
CA ASN A 78 -7.52 -8.52 -3.20
C ASN A 78 -8.97 -8.25 -3.61
N ILE A 79 -9.94 -8.57 -2.75
CA ILE A 79 -11.36 -8.25 -3.01
C ILE A 79 -11.54 -6.73 -3.10
N ILE A 80 -11.01 -5.96 -2.14
CA ILE A 80 -11.07 -4.49 -2.15
C ILE A 80 -10.41 -3.92 -3.41
N ASN A 81 -9.21 -4.41 -3.78
CA ASN A 81 -8.50 -3.93 -4.96
C ASN A 81 -9.30 -4.15 -6.26
N LEU A 82 -9.91 -5.33 -6.41
CA LEU A 82 -10.71 -5.66 -7.59
C LEU A 82 -12.06 -4.93 -7.63
N THR A 83 -12.69 -4.70 -6.47
CA THR A 83 -14.07 -4.17 -6.41
C THR A 83 -14.15 -2.67 -6.23
N LEU A 84 -13.24 -2.07 -5.46
CA LEU A 84 -13.29 -0.65 -5.08
C LEU A 84 -12.18 0.18 -5.71
N ALA A 85 -10.98 -0.39 -5.88
CA ALA A 85 -9.86 0.35 -6.45
C ALA A 85 -9.89 0.36 -7.99
N ILE A 86 -10.19 -0.78 -8.61
CA ILE A 86 -10.32 -0.92 -10.07
C ILE A 86 -11.75 -0.67 -10.55
N GLY A 87 -12.75 -1.14 -9.79
CA GLY A 87 -14.18 -1.02 -10.10
C GLY A 87 -14.70 0.39 -10.00
#